data_AF-A0AAE0T9N5-F1
#
_entry.id   AF-A0AAE0T9N5-F1
#
_cell.length_a   1.000
_cell.length_b   1.000
_cell.length_c   1.000
_cell.angle_alpha   90.00
_cell.angle_beta   90.00
_cell.angle_gamma   90.00
#
_symmetry.space_group_name_H-M   'P 1'
#
loop_
_entity.id
_entity.type
_entity.pdbx_description
1 polymer ?
#
loop_
_entity_poly.entity_id
_entity_poly.type
_entity_poly.pdbx_seq_one_letter_code
_entity_poly.pdbx_strand_id
1 'polypeptide(L)'
;MTVRETFLTKAFQDFEQADTNDVIEVLEDHKVRRIPRKENIHQTIMEIADKELIQEPMFVIDIWTHHLMKMGLTSAEIDTIQAKCKPTSKMVVCIVSFPSNMTESQKTISKYLFKFVTGSDIICTSKIAVTFGHLEGLSSRLWPMLVAVLFNCQKTNKAIQTSVDRDENSTVG
;
A
#
# COMPACT_ATOMS: atom_id res chain seq x y z
N MET A 1 11.63 -3.58 11.37
CA MET A 1 11.78 -2.81 12.61
C MET A 1 12.46 -1.51 12.25
N THR A 2 11.64 -0.50 11.96
CA THR A 2 12.07 0.77 11.37
C THR A 2 12.73 1.62 12.46
N VAL A 3 13.77 2.40 12.13
CA VAL A 3 14.52 3.23 13.11
C VAL A 3 13.59 4.04 14.03
N ARG A 4 12.42 4.47 13.53
CA ARG A 4 11.41 5.24 14.27
C ARG A 4 10.67 4.48 15.37
N GLU A 5 10.42 3.17 15.19
CA GLU A 5 9.81 2.32 16.23
C GLU A 5 10.70 2.27 17.48
N THR A 6 12.01 2.49 17.33
CA THR A 6 12.95 2.49 18.46
C THR A 6 12.78 3.70 19.37
N PHE A 7 12.31 4.85 18.85
CA PHE A 7 12.11 6.06 19.66
C PHE A 7 10.88 5.96 20.54
N LEU A 8 9.74 5.51 20.00
CA LEU A 8 8.54 5.24 20.81
C LEU A 8 8.78 4.15 21.84
N THR A 9 9.52 3.09 21.48
CA THR A 9 9.86 2.01 22.42
C THR A 9 10.69 2.55 23.59
N LYS A 10 11.69 3.39 23.30
CA LYS A 10 12.50 4.03 24.35
C LYS A 10 11.65 4.97 25.22
N ALA A 11 10.84 5.82 24.60
CA ALA A 11 9.95 6.75 25.31
C ALA A 11 8.91 6.05 26.19
N PHE A 12 8.46 4.86 25.76
CA PHE A 12 7.57 4.01 26.53
C PHE A 12 8.28 3.28 27.68
N GLN A 13 9.57 2.94 27.55
CA GLN A 13 10.31 2.27 28.62
C GLN A 13 10.85 3.25 29.66
N ASP A 14 11.50 4.33 29.21
CA ASP A 14 12.01 5.40 30.04
C ASP A 14 12.05 6.71 29.25
N PHE A 15 11.08 7.58 29.50
CA PHE A 15 10.95 8.86 28.81
C PHE A 15 12.12 9.82 29.09
N GLU A 16 12.78 9.72 30.25
CA GLU A 16 13.87 10.64 30.60
C GLU A 16 15.14 10.39 29.78
N GLN A 17 15.29 9.17 29.26
CA GLN A 17 16.40 8.76 28.40
C GLN A 17 16.09 8.93 26.90
N ALA A 18 14.85 9.31 26.57
CA ALA A 18 14.43 9.51 25.19
C ALA A 18 14.68 10.96 24.75
N ASP A 19 15.14 11.15 23.50
CA ASP A 19 15.18 12.48 22.91
C ASP A 19 13.75 12.98 22.66
N THR A 20 13.39 14.07 23.33
CA THR A 20 12.04 14.63 23.23
C THR A 20 11.72 15.13 21.82
N ASN A 21 12.70 15.64 21.06
CA ASN A 21 12.46 16.11 19.70
C ASN A 21 12.13 14.95 18.77
N ASP A 22 12.86 13.84 18.87
CA ASP A 22 12.60 12.62 18.10
C ASP A 22 11.21 12.07 18.42
N VAL A 23 10.81 12.08 19.71
CA VAL A 23 9.48 11.64 20.13
C VAL A 23 8.39 12.56 19.57
N ILE A 24 8.59 13.89 19.60
CA ILE A 24 7.65 14.85 19.03
C ILE A 24 7.48 14.60 17.53
N GLU A 25 8.58 14.44 16.77
CA GLU A 25 8.53 14.16 15.33
C GLU A 25 7.70 12.91 15.03
N VAL A 26 7.91 11.83 15.79
CA VAL A 26 7.12 10.59 15.60
C VAL A 26 5.65 10.80 16.00
N LEU A 27 5.36 11.52 17.08
CA LEU A 27 3.98 11.80 17.49
C LEU A 27 3.22 12.68 16.46
N GLU A 28 3.91 13.60 15.80
CA GLU A 28 3.34 14.42 14.72
C GLU A 28 2.92 13.57 13.51
N ASP A 29 3.71 12.55 13.14
CA ASP A 29 3.35 11.58 12.09
C ASP A 29 2.01 10.88 12.42
N HIS A 30 1.78 10.58 13.70
CA HIS A 30 0.53 10.00 14.21
C HIS A 30 -0.57 11.04 14.49
N LYS A 31 -0.37 12.30 14.10
CA LYS A 31 -1.30 13.45 14.27
C LYS A 31 -1.59 13.77 15.74
N VAL A 32 -0.69 13.43 16.65
CA VAL A 32 -0.80 13.80 18.07
C VAL A 32 -0.27 15.22 18.27
N ARG A 33 -1.13 16.11 18.77
CA ARG A 33 -0.79 17.52 19.06
C ARG A 33 -0.45 17.78 20.53
N ARG A 34 -0.54 16.76 21.38
CA ARG A 34 -0.25 16.86 22.81
C ARG A 34 1.27 16.81 23.01
N ILE A 35 1.80 17.74 23.81
CA ILE A 35 3.22 17.75 24.15
C ILE A 35 3.55 16.52 25.02
N PRO A 36 4.50 15.66 24.62
CA PRO A 36 4.87 14.48 25.38
C PRO A 36 5.54 14.85 26.70
N ARG A 37 5.16 14.17 27.77
CA ARG A 37 5.71 14.27 29.12
C ARG A 37 5.71 12.90 29.77
N LYS A 38 6.54 12.71 30.79
CA LYS A 38 6.65 11.45 31.55
C LYS A 38 5.29 10.95 32.05
N GLU A 39 4.40 11.86 32.44
CA GLU A 39 3.09 11.51 33.00
C GLU A 39 2.07 11.10 31.94
N ASN A 40 2.26 11.51 30.68
CA ASN A 40 1.25 11.36 29.63
C ASN A 40 1.69 10.46 28.46
N ILE A 41 2.98 10.15 28.34
CA ILE A 41 3.53 9.47 27.16
C ILE A 41 2.97 8.05 27.00
N HIS A 42 2.86 7.29 28.09
CA HIS A 42 2.26 5.95 28.06
C HIS A 42 0.83 5.98 27.54
N GLN A 43 0.00 6.84 28.14
CA GLN A 43 -1.39 6.99 27.74
C GLN A 43 -1.50 7.43 26.27
N THR A 44 -0.64 8.35 25.84
CA THR A 44 -0.61 8.84 24.46
C THR A 44 -0.23 7.74 23.46
N ILE A 45 0.75 6.89 23.79
CA ILE A 45 1.15 5.75 22.95
C ILE A 45 0.04 4.70 22.91
N MET A 46 -0.63 4.42 24.03
CA MET A 46 -1.78 3.51 24.05
C MET A 46 -2.94 4.04 23.20
N GLU A 47 -3.24 5.34 23.26
CA GLU A 47 -4.25 5.98 22.41
C GLU A 47 -3.91 5.85 20.92
N ILE A 48 -2.64 5.99 20.54
CA ILE A 48 -2.19 5.74 19.16
C ILE A 48 -2.38 4.27 18.80
N ALA A 49 -1.95 3.34 19.65
CA ALA A 49 -2.06 1.91 19.40
C ALA A 49 -3.52 1.47 19.23
N ASP A 50 -4.41 1.91 20.11
CA ASP A 50 -5.85 1.63 20.01
C ASP A 50 -6.43 2.17 18.71
N LYS A 51 -6.04 3.39 18.32
CA LYS A 51 -6.51 4.00 17.08
C LYS A 51 -6.03 3.22 15.84
N GLU A 52 -4.74 2.94 15.73
CA GLU A 52 -4.16 2.37 14.51
C GLU A 52 -4.32 0.86 14.39
N LEU A 53 -4.29 0.13 15.51
CA LEU A 53 -4.37 -1.33 15.49
C LEU A 53 -5.81 -1.84 15.61
N ILE A 54 -6.72 -1.03 16.15
CA ILE A 54 -8.11 -1.45 16.41
C ILE A 54 -9.08 -0.58 15.63
N GLN A 55 -9.12 0.74 15.86
CA GLN A 55 -10.17 1.61 15.31
C GLN A 55 -10.10 1.74 13.78
N GLU A 56 -8.93 2.03 13.22
CA GLU A 56 -8.77 2.19 11.77
C GLU A 56 -9.03 0.88 11.00
N PRO A 57 -8.52 -0.30 11.42
CA PRO A 57 -8.87 -1.57 10.80
C PRO A 57 -10.35 -1.92 10.96
N MET A 58 -10.97 -1.67 12.12
CA MET A 58 -12.40 -1.93 12.32
C MET A 58 -13.26 -1.14 11.34
N PHE A 59 -12.93 0.12 11.07
CA PHE A 59 -13.65 0.92 10.07
C PHE A 59 -13.62 0.26 8.68
N VAL A 60 -12.46 -0.26 8.27
CA VAL A 60 -12.34 -1.02 7.01
C VAL A 60 -13.15 -2.31 7.09
N ILE A 61 -13.02 -3.07 8.18
CA ILE A 61 -13.76 -4.32 8.38
C ILE A 61 -15.27 -4.09 8.26
N ASP A 62 -15.83 -3.07 8.91
CA ASP A 62 -17.27 -2.79 8.88
C ASP A 62 -17.80 -2.57 7.46
N ILE A 63 -17.05 -1.84 6.64
CA ILE A 63 -17.42 -1.59 5.23
C ILE A 63 -17.37 -2.89 4.40
N TRP A 64 -16.33 -3.69 4.62
CA TRP A 64 -16.06 -4.87 3.79
C TRP A 64 -16.80 -6.11 4.26
N THR A 65 -17.20 -6.19 5.54
CA THR A 65 -17.79 -7.37 6.15
C THR A 65 -19.06 -7.80 5.42
N HIS A 66 -19.92 -6.85 5.06
CA HIS A 66 -21.14 -7.17 4.29
C HIS A 66 -20.83 -7.81 2.93
N HIS A 67 -19.75 -7.40 2.27
CA HIS A 67 -19.34 -7.95 0.98
C HIS A 67 -18.65 -9.31 1.16
N LEU A 68 -17.77 -9.44 2.15
CA LEU A 68 -17.04 -10.67 2.44
C LEU A 68 -17.96 -11.79 2.95
N MET A 69 -18.95 -11.47 3.78
CA MET A 69 -19.94 -12.44 4.26
C MET A 69 -20.76 -13.04 3.12
N LYS A 70 -21.11 -12.24 2.10
CA LYS A 70 -21.81 -12.75 0.90
C LYS A 70 -20.98 -13.73 0.09
N MET A 71 -19.65 -13.59 0.13
CA MET A 71 -18.73 -14.50 -0.56
C MET A 71 -18.54 -15.82 0.20
N GLY A 72 -18.95 -15.90 1.47
CA GLY A 72 -18.85 -17.12 2.28
C GLY A 72 -17.42 -17.59 2.50
N LEU A 73 -16.42 -16.69 2.37
CA LEU A 73 -15.02 -17.03 2.47
C LEU A 73 -14.63 -17.36 3.92
N THR A 74 -13.94 -18.47 4.09
CA THR A 74 -13.30 -18.84 5.34
C THR A 74 -11.93 -18.16 5.48
N SER A 75 -11.43 -18.07 6.72
CA SER A 75 -10.08 -17.52 6.97
C SER A 75 -9.00 -18.24 6.16
N ALA A 76 -9.08 -19.57 6.06
CA ALA A 76 -8.11 -20.38 5.32
C ALA A 76 -8.11 -20.09 3.80
N GLU A 77 -9.27 -19.77 3.23
CA GLU A 77 -9.37 -19.38 1.82
C GLU A 77 -8.77 -17.99 1.58
N ILE A 78 -8.97 -17.06 2.52
CA ILE A 78 -8.34 -15.73 2.47
C ILE A 78 -6.81 -15.88 2.53
N ASP A 79 -6.29 -16.71 3.44
CA ASP A 79 -4.84 -16.97 3.54
C ASP A 79 -4.29 -17.56 2.24
N THR A 80 -5.05 -18.47 1.62
CA THR A 80 -4.69 -19.07 0.32
C THR A 80 -4.67 -18.03 -0.79
N ILE A 81 -5.63 -17.09 -0.82
CA ILE A 81 -5.67 -15.99 -1.78
C ILE A 81 -4.46 -15.06 -1.58
N GLN A 82 -4.18 -14.66 -0.33
CA GLN A 82 -3.04 -13.81 -0.01
C GLN A 82 -1.72 -14.47 -0.42
N ALA A 83 -1.55 -15.77 -0.14
CA ALA A 83 -0.37 -16.52 -0.53
C ALA A 83 -0.17 -16.54 -2.06
N LYS A 84 -1.26 -16.61 -2.85
CA LYS A 84 -1.20 -16.54 -4.32
C LYS A 84 -0.86 -15.15 -4.84
N CYS A 85 -1.22 -14.10 -4.10
CA CYS A 85 -0.89 -12.72 -4.46
C CYS A 85 0.53 -12.31 -4.03
N LYS A 86 1.21 -13.10 -3.19
CA LYS A 86 2.59 -12.82 -2.80
C LYS A 86 3.51 -12.91 -4.03
N PRO A 87 4.21 -11.82 -4.40
CA PRO A 87 5.03 -11.83 -5.59
C PRO A 87 6.21 -12.78 -5.44
N THR A 88 6.37 -13.63 -6.43
CA THR A 88 7.57 -14.46 -6.60
C THR A 88 8.33 -13.98 -7.82
N SER A 89 9.64 -14.21 -7.87
CA SER A 89 10.43 -13.81 -9.05
C SER A 89 9.86 -14.38 -10.36
N LYS A 90 9.31 -15.60 -10.32
CA LYS A 90 8.63 -16.22 -11.48
C LYS A 90 7.38 -15.45 -11.89
N MET A 91 6.51 -15.12 -10.93
CA MET A 91 5.31 -14.33 -11.20
C MET A 91 5.67 -12.95 -11.76
N VAL A 92 6.64 -12.26 -11.15
CA VAL A 92 7.05 -10.91 -11.56
C VAL A 92 7.60 -10.91 -13.00
N VAL A 93 8.39 -11.92 -13.39
CA VAL A 93 8.82 -12.07 -14.80
C VAL A 93 7.64 -12.22 -15.75
N CYS A 94 6.59 -12.94 -15.37
CA CYS A 94 5.42 -13.16 -16.22
C CYS A 94 4.52 -11.92 -16.35
N ILE A 95 4.43 -11.09 -15.31
CA ILE A 95 3.52 -9.93 -15.32
C ILE A 95 4.19 -8.65 -15.79
N VAL A 96 5.51 -8.48 -15.58
CA VAL A 96 6.23 -7.25 -15.94
C VAL A 96 6.79 -7.34 -17.35
N SER A 97 6.35 -6.46 -18.25
CA SER A 97 6.88 -6.35 -19.60
C SER A 97 7.64 -5.03 -19.79
N PHE A 98 8.91 -5.13 -20.19
CA PHE A 98 9.77 -4.01 -20.55
C PHE A 98 9.83 -3.85 -22.08
N PRO A 99 10.15 -2.64 -22.59
CA PRO A 99 10.31 -2.44 -24.03
C PRO A 99 11.57 -3.17 -24.55
N SER A 100 11.52 -3.66 -25.79
CA SER A 100 12.63 -4.43 -26.40
C SER A 100 13.90 -3.60 -26.59
N ASN A 101 13.74 -2.30 -26.86
CA ASN A 101 14.84 -1.37 -27.10
C ASN A 101 15.06 -0.54 -25.83
N MET A 102 16.14 -0.82 -25.11
CA MET A 102 16.51 -0.11 -23.89
C MET A 102 17.97 0.34 -23.91
N THR A 103 18.21 1.56 -23.45
CA THR A 103 19.56 2.06 -23.14
C THR A 103 20.12 1.35 -21.90
N GLU A 104 21.43 1.47 -21.66
CA GLU A 104 22.08 0.88 -20.48
C GLU A 104 21.54 1.43 -19.14
N SER A 105 21.21 2.73 -19.11
CA SER A 105 20.57 3.37 -17.96
C SER A 105 19.15 2.82 -17.72
N GLN A 106 18.35 2.64 -18.79
CA GLN A 106 17.01 2.05 -18.70
C GLN A 106 17.04 0.59 -18.25
N LYS A 107 18.04 -0.20 -18.69
CA LYS A 107 18.25 -1.57 -18.19
C LYS A 107 18.55 -1.59 -16.69
N THR A 108 19.34 -0.64 -16.21
CA THR A 108 19.65 -0.51 -14.78
C THR A 108 18.41 -0.16 -13.96
N ILE A 109 17.60 0.80 -14.42
CA ILE A 109 16.32 1.15 -13.78
C ILE A 109 15.36 -0.04 -13.78
N SER A 110 15.30 -0.79 -14.89
CA SER A 110 14.46 -1.99 -15.00
C SER A 110 14.80 -3.04 -13.95
N LYS A 111 16.10 -3.24 -13.66
CA LYS A 111 16.55 -4.15 -12.59
C LYS A 111 16.10 -3.68 -11.21
N TYR A 112 16.19 -2.38 -10.92
CA TYR A 112 15.72 -1.84 -9.65
C TYR A 112 14.21 -1.95 -9.49
N LEU A 113 13.46 -1.63 -10.54
CA LEU A 113 12.01 -1.81 -10.56
C LEU A 113 11.63 -3.27 -10.35
N PHE A 114 12.31 -4.20 -11.02
CA PHE A 114 12.06 -5.63 -10.86
C PHE A 114 12.30 -6.09 -9.41
N LYS A 115 13.39 -5.65 -8.79
CA LYS A 115 13.67 -5.92 -7.38
C LYS A 115 12.62 -5.34 -6.45
N PHE A 116 12.18 -4.10 -6.72
CA PHE A 116 11.14 -3.43 -5.95
C PHE A 116 9.81 -4.17 -5.99
N VAL A 117 9.36 -4.54 -7.20
CA VAL A 117 8.11 -5.30 -7.40
C VAL A 117 8.22 -6.68 -6.75
N THR A 118 9.37 -7.35 -6.84
CA THR A 118 9.60 -8.64 -6.18
C THR A 118 9.62 -8.53 -4.65
N GLY A 119 10.07 -7.40 -4.12
CA GLY A 119 10.09 -7.12 -2.68
C GLY A 119 8.76 -6.60 -2.11
N SER A 120 7.72 -6.47 -2.92
CA SER A 120 6.39 -6.07 -2.45
C SER A 120 5.71 -7.22 -1.70
N ASP A 121 4.82 -6.92 -0.77
CA ASP A 121 4.14 -7.97 0.00
C ASP A 121 3.02 -8.65 -0.79
N ILE A 122 2.31 -7.88 -1.63
CA ILE A 122 1.12 -8.33 -2.38
C ILE A 122 1.11 -7.71 -3.78
N ILE A 123 0.79 -8.51 -4.80
CA ILE A 123 0.49 -8.08 -6.17
C ILE A 123 -0.82 -8.72 -6.64
N CYS A 124 -1.78 -7.87 -7.00
CA CYS A 124 -3.10 -8.29 -7.49
C CYS A 124 -3.34 -7.99 -8.98
N THR A 125 -2.29 -7.61 -9.73
CA THR A 125 -2.38 -7.34 -11.17
C THR A 125 -1.84 -8.49 -12.01
N SER A 126 -2.47 -8.74 -13.16
CA SER A 126 -2.05 -9.73 -14.14
C SER A 126 -1.00 -9.20 -15.12
N LYS A 127 -0.83 -7.88 -15.24
CA LYS A 127 0.13 -7.27 -16.19
C LYS A 127 0.59 -5.88 -15.72
N ILE A 128 1.90 -5.64 -15.85
CA ILE A 128 2.58 -4.37 -15.61
C ILE A 128 3.38 -4.05 -16.86
N ALA A 129 2.94 -3.06 -17.64
CA ALA A 129 3.67 -2.59 -18.81
C ALA A 129 4.53 -1.37 -18.46
N VAL A 130 5.84 -1.48 -18.68
CA VAL A 130 6.79 -0.40 -18.42
C VAL A 130 7.12 0.32 -19.71
N THR A 131 7.09 1.65 -19.69
CA THR A 131 7.44 2.50 -20.82
C THR A 131 8.40 3.60 -20.35
N PHE A 132 9.43 3.90 -21.14
CA PHE A 132 10.33 5.01 -20.87
C PHE A 132 9.94 6.20 -21.74
N GLY A 133 9.42 7.26 -21.14
CA GLY A 133 9.10 8.52 -21.82
C GLY A 133 10.25 9.51 -21.75
N HIS A 134 10.39 10.37 -22.76
CA HIS A 134 11.22 11.56 -22.68
C HIS A 134 10.40 12.67 -22.00
N LEU A 135 10.88 13.19 -20.87
CA LEU A 135 10.24 14.32 -20.20
C LEU A 135 10.72 15.62 -20.84
N GLU A 136 10.03 16.07 -21.88
CA GLU A 136 10.18 17.44 -22.37
C GLU A 136 9.26 18.36 -21.55
N GLY A 137 9.86 19.19 -20.69
CA GLY A 137 9.16 20.27 -20.01
C GLY A 137 8.44 19.87 -18.73
N LEU A 138 9.08 20.16 -17.60
CA LEU A 138 8.53 20.96 -16.49
C LEU A 138 9.65 21.12 -15.47
N SER A 139 10.22 22.32 -15.46
CA SER A 139 11.09 22.80 -14.40
C SER A 139 10.41 22.61 -13.03
N SER A 140 11.24 22.27 -12.04
CA SER A 140 10.96 22.39 -10.61
C SER A 140 10.03 21.35 -9.97
N ARG A 141 10.52 20.11 -9.84
CA ARG A 141 10.46 19.30 -8.60
C ARG A 141 11.41 18.10 -8.74
N LEU A 142 12.27 17.91 -7.74
CA LEU A 142 13.40 16.97 -7.62
C LEU A 142 13.04 15.47 -7.63
N TRP A 143 12.05 15.02 -8.41
CA TRP A 143 11.69 13.61 -8.55
C TRP A 143 11.66 13.04 -9.99
N PRO A 144 12.53 13.41 -10.97
CA PRO A 144 12.36 12.91 -12.35
C PRO A 144 12.86 11.48 -12.63
N MET A 145 13.43 10.75 -11.65
CA MET A 145 13.92 9.37 -11.90
C MET A 145 13.11 8.26 -11.21
N LEU A 146 12.09 8.58 -10.40
CA LEU A 146 11.37 7.53 -9.67
C LEU A 146 9.94 7.24 -10.14
N VAL A 147 9.27 8.13 -10.90
CA VAL A 147 7.83 7.94 -11.18
C VAL A 147 7.45 8.31 -12.61
N ALA A 148 7.63 7.34 -13.50
CA ALA A 148 6.71 7.13 -14.62
C ALA A 148 6.50 5.63 -14.84
N VAL A 149 6.42 4.85 -13.76
CA VAL A 149 5.72 3.56 -13.81
C VAL A 149 4.24 3.93 -13.79
N LEU A 150 3.68 4.13 -14.97
CA LEU A 150 2.23 4.11 -15.12
C LEU A 150 1.78 2.71 -14.70
N PHE A 151 1.39 2.55 -13.43
CA PHE A 151 0.55 1.44 -13.01
C PHE A 151 -0.77 1.59 -13.74
N ASN A 152 -0.81 1.08 -14.97
CA ASN A 152 -2.03 0.99 -15.74
C ASN A 152 -2.83 -0.19 -15.18
N CYS A 153 -3.32 -0.04 -13.94
CA CYS A 153 -4.30 -0.91 -13.31
C CYS A 153 -5.69 -0.60 -13.90
N GLN A 154 -5.78 -0.51 -15.23
CA GLN A 154 -7.04 -0.32 -15.93
C GLN A 154 -7.51 -1.65 -16.53
N LYS A 155 -8.68 -2.05 -16.04
CA LYS A 155 -9.70 -2.90 -16.67
C LYS A 155 -9.53 -4.42 -16.56
N THR A 156 -9.93 -4.94 -15.42
CA THR A 156 -10.80 -6.15 -15.38
C THR A 156 -12.17 -5.89 -14.74
N ASN A 157 -12.45 -4.67 -14.26
CA ASN A 157 -13.78 -4.30 -13.73
C ASN A 157 -14.83 -3.97 -14.81
N LYS A 158 -14.54 -4.17 -16.10
CA LYS A 158 -15.51 -3.98 -17.19
C LYS A 158 -16.33 -5.22 -17.54
N ALA A 159 -16.05 -6.37 -16.93
CA ALA A 159 -16.79 -7.61 -17.18
C ALA A 159 -17.96 -7.86 -16.20
N ILE A 160 -18.05 -7.10 -15.09
CA ILE A 160 -19.11 -7.30 -14.08
C ILE A 160 -20.29 -6.31 -14.27
N GLN A 161 -20.07 -5.18 -14.97
CA GLN A 161 -21.12 -4.18 -15.22
C GLN A 161 -21.96 -4.44 -16.50
N THR A 162 -21.74 -5.54 -17.23
CA THR A 162 -22.50 -5.83 -18.48
C THR A 162 -23.41 -7.05 -18.39
N SER A 163 -23.54 -7.67 -17.21
CA SER A 163 -24.45 -8.80 -16.97
C SER A 163 -25.54 -8.51 -15.92
N VAL A 164 -25.73 -7.25 -15.52
CA VAL A 164 -26.78 -6.85 -14.54
C VAL A 164 -27.83 -5.91 -15.14
N ASP A 165 -27.58 -5.27 -16.29
CA ASP A 165 -28.54 -4.34 -16.92
C ASP A 165 -29.34 -4.96 -18.09
N ARG A 166 -29.61 -6.27 -18.09
CA ARG A 166 -30.32 -6.93 -19.21
C ARG A 166 -31.57 -7.73 -18.86
N ASP A 167 -32.07 -7.64 -17.62
CA ASP A 167 -33.31 -8.33 -17.20
C ASP A 167 -34.42 -7.41 -16.66
N GLU A 168 -34.35 -6.09 -16.87
CA GLU A 168 -35.45 -5.15 -16.57
C GLU A 168 -35.82 -4.29 -17.79
N ASN A 169 -36.41 -4.92 -18.81
CA ASN A 169 -37.47 -4.30 -19.63
C ASN A 169 -38.10 -5.34 -20.56
N SER A 170 -38.87 -6.25 -19.96
CA SER A 170 -40.05 -6.80 -20.63
C SER A 170 -41.27 -6.30 -19.84
N THR A 171 -42.31 -5.90 -20.58
CA THR A 171 -43.62 -5.41 -20.12
C THR A 171 -43.72 -3.90 -19.87
N VAL A 172 -44.18 -3.15 -20.87
CA VAL A 172 -45.48 -2.42 -20.90
C VAL A 172 -45.54 -1.62 -22.21
N GLY A 173 -46.55 -1.90 -23.05
CA GLY A 173 -46.91 -1.09 -24.23
C GLY A 173 -47.08 -1.89 -25.50
#